data_AF-A0AAN6RI15-F1
#
_entry.id   AF-A0AAN6RI15-F1
#
_cell.length_a   1.000
_cell.length_b   1.000
_cell.length_c   1.000
_cell.angle_alpha   90.00
_cell.angle_beta   90.00
_cell.angle_gamma   90.00
#
_symmetry.space_group_name_H-M   'P 1'
#
loop_
_entity.id
_entity.type
_entity.pdbx_description
1 polymer ?
#
loop_
_entity_poly.entity_id
_entity_poly.type
_entity_poly.pdbx_seq_one_letter_code
_entity_poly.pdbx_strand_id
1 'polypeptide(L)'
;MQSCPVPDVDRALSPYIRSREEALKIRRTLSKYLTASLRPVNSATQTQHLNHGIPHGLGAVGTNPPGLKGTRGAYLDAIRSHKAAQTKLERLQSSLAELQERHMTETPINDKSQENDVFQSYIALLRQRRRSAELEIVTKSLEKLLNVNPIQGSREPRDRIKDLIGEQPSLPAERLESLSVREENDTSILRLKKEVIDARTSMELSKAARSEVHDASREVPSLEVQVHALARARDEMVVWVQNELAKMEEESGFLEDASPVKRPATTPQVQDLALSESQIQACYTRYTASRSTAITYHQSLQQQQASLPKRGTDATHDPADTSSDSEKPRSSIRTAQLLPYLPHLAQIHTNERHLLTDAVYLQTQISSGDNDMSDSLARLADESHLLPSGSRGVEPWGRAAVELEERNTQTINERLQTSILEINKITAIVNLLSLQSEVLDSN
;
A
#
# COMPACT_ATOMS: atom_id res chain seq x y z
N MET A 1 9.50 27.44 66.93
CA MET A 1 8.68 26.23 66.72
C MET A 1 9.05 25.25 67.81
N GLN A 2 8.08 24.81 68.61
CA GLN A 2 8.32 23.89 69.73
C GLN A 2 8.75 22.53 69.18
N SER A 3 9.84 21.98 69.71
CA SER A 3 10.37 20.67 69.31
C SER A 3 9.40 19.58 69.79
N CYS A 4 9.01 18.68 68.89
CA CYS A 4 8.12 17.56 69.21
C CYS A 4 8.78 16.62 70.23
N PRO A 5 8.02 16.05 71.18
CA PRO A 5 8.56 15.22 72.26
C PRO A 5 9.09 13.84 71.82
N VAL A 6 9.00 13.48 70.52
CA VAL A 6 9.50 12.22 69.97
C VAL A 6 10.30 12.48 68.68
N PRO A 7 11.64 12.35 68.70
CA PRO A 7 12.51 12.71 67.57
C PRO A 7 12.37 11.78 66.36
N ASP A 8 11.99 10.51 66.57
CA ASP A 8 11.78 9.56 65.48
C ASP A 8 10.57 9.91 64.61
N VAL A 9 9.52 10.45 65.24
CA VAL A 9 8.33 10.93 64.54
C VAL A 9 8.64 12.21 63.77
N ASP A 10 9.42 13.12 64.36
CA ASP A 10 9.86 14.34 63.69
C ASP A 10 10.74 14.03 62.47
N ARG A 11 11.65 13.04 62.58
CA ARG A 11 12.45 12.56 61.45
C ARG A 11 11.60 11.94 60.34
N ALA A 12 10.62 11.11 60.69
CA ALA A 12 9.70 10.48 59.73
C ALA A 12 8.78 11.50 59.03
N LEU A 13 8.34 12.54 59.75
CA LEU A 13 7.44 13.57 59.23
C LEU A 13 8.18 14.74 58.58
N SER A 14 9.48 14.94 58.85
CA SER A 14 10.29 16.02 58.28
C SER A 14 10.19 16.20 56.75
N PRO A 15 10.14 15.16 55.89
CA PRO A 15 9.95 15.37 54.44
C PRO A 15 8.53 15.80 54.05
N TYR A 16 7.55 15.63 54.93
CA TYR A 16 6.14 15.95 54.73
C TYR A 16 5.73 17.27 55.43
N ILE A 17 6.49 17.72 56.42
CA ILE A 17 6.29 19.02 57.07
C ILE A 17 6.89 20.11 56.18
N ARG A 18 6.00 20.89 55.54
CA ARG A 18 6.38 22.02 54.68
C ARG A 18 6.30 23.33 55.45
N SER A 19 7.19 24.27 55.12
CA SER A 19 7.09 25.63 55.63
C SER A 19 5.76 26.27 55.19
N ARG A 20 5.23 27.22 55.98
CA ARG A 20 3.96 27.90 55.66
C ARG A 20 3.98 28.54 54.28
N GLU A 21 5.12 29.08 53.88
CA GLU A 21 5.32 29.70 52.57
C GLU A 21 5.33 28.68 51.43
N GLU A 22 6.01 27.54 51.62
CA GLU A 22 5.98 26.43 50.66
C GLU A 22 4.57 25.86 50.50
N ALA A 23 3.86 25.65 51.61
CA ALA A 23 2.48 25.17 51.59
C ALA A 23 1.55 26.14 50.84
N LEU A 24 1.70 27.46 51.05
CA LEU A 24 0.95 28.47 50.30
C LEU A 24 1.32 28.50 48.81
N LYS A 25 2.60 28.31 48.46
CA LYS A 25 3.07 28.23 47.07
C LYS A 25 2.52 26.98 46.37
N ILE A 26 2.55 25.82 47.04
CA ILE A 26 1.96 24.57 46.56
C ILE A 26 0.45 24.75 46.37
N ARG A 27 -0.26 25.31 47.36
CA ARG A 27 -1.70 25.56 47.24
C ARG A 27 -2.03 26.48 46.08
N ARG A 28 -1.30 27.59 45.90
CA ARG A 28 -1.49 28.52 44.76
C ARG A 28 -1.21 27.86 43.42
N THR A 29 -0.19 27.02 43.32
CA THR A 29 0.15 26.31 42.06
C THR A 29 -0.88 25.23 41.74
N LEU A 30 -1.36 24.48 42.73
CA LEU A 30 -2.45 23.51 42.56
C LEU A 30 -3.78 24.20 42.21
N SER A 31 -4.11 25.32 42.84
CA SER A 31 -5.30 26.10 42.47
C SER A 31 -5.21 26.60 41.03
N LYS A 32 -4.05 27.09 40.57
CA LYS A 32 -3.82 27.46 39.16
C LYS A 32 -3.92 26.27 38.21
N TYR A 33 -3.45 25.08 38.63
CA TYR A 33 -3.54 23.85 37.85
C TYR A 33 -5.00 23.41 37.68
N LEU A 34 -5.76 23.40 38.77
CA LEU A 34 -7.18 23.04 38.74
C LEU A 34 -7.96 24.03 37.87
N THR A 35 -7.78 25.34 38.05
CA THR A 35 -8.48 26.33 37.22
C THR A 35 -8.09 26.28 35.74
N ALA A 36 -6.84 25.91 35.42
CA ALA A 36 -6.42 25.69 34.04
C ALA A 36 -7.00 24.40 33.43
N SER A 37 -7.13 23.33 34.23
CA SER A 37 -7.69 22.04 33.78
C SER A 37 -9.20 22.06 33.56
N LEU A 38 -9.90 23.00 34.21
CA LEU A 38 -11.35 23.20 34.08
C LEU A 38 -11.74 24.07 32.88
N ARG A 39 -10.78 24.57 32.08
CA ARG A 39 -11.01 25.42 30.90
C ARG A 39 -10.68 24.63 29.62
N PRO A 40 -11.62 24.51 28.65
CA PRO A 40 -12.89 25.21 28.50
C PRO A 40 -14.01 24.63 29.39
N VAL A 41 -14.90 25.52 29.86
CA VAL A 41 -16.08 25.16 30.65
C VAL A 41 -17.13 24.60 29.70
N ASN A 42 -17.24 23.29 29.63
CA ASN A 42 -18.31 22.56 28.96
C ASN A 42 -19.22 21.94 30.03
N SER A 43 -20.45 21.57 29.68
CA SER A 43 -21.38 20.89 30.60
C SER A 43 -20.79 19.62 31.24
N ALA A 44 -19.84 18.96 30.56
CA ALA A 44 -19.08 17.81 31.06
C ALA A 44 -17.99 18.16 32.10
N THR A 45 -17.49 19.41 32.13
CA THR A 45 -16.43 19.83 33.07
C THR A 45 -16.98 20.44 34.37
N GLN A 46 -18.29 20.72 34.43
CA GLN A 46 -18.97 21.33 35.59
C GLN A 46 -19.11 20.38 36.80
N THR A 47 -19.03 19.07 36.58
CA THR A 47 -19.14 18.02 37.63
C THR A 47 -17.79 17.42 38.05
N GLN A 48 -16.67 17.96 37.53
CA GLN A 48 -15.32 17.43 37.79
C GLN A 48 -14.87 17.51 39.26
N HIS A 49 -15.51 18.34 40.08
CA HIS A 49 -15.24 18.44 41.52
C HIS A 49 -15.70 17.21 42.33
N LEU A 50 -16.56 16.35 41.74
CA LEU A 50 -17.14 15.18 42.41
C LEU A 50 -16.53 13.85 41.94
N ASN A 51 -15.78 13.84 40.83
CA ASN A 51 -15.21 12.63 40.21
C ASN A 51 -13.70 12.51 40.42
N HIS A 52 -13.25 12.49 41.67
CA HIS A 52 -11.84 12.25 42.02
C HIS A 52 -11.48 10.77 42.19
N GLY A 53 -12.41 9.84 41.89
CA GLY A 53 -12.18 8.40 41.99
C GLY A 53 -11.35 7.84 40.84
N ILE A 54 -11.69 8.15 39.58
CA ILE A 54 -11.01 7.61 38.40
C ILE A 54 -11.24 8.58 37.22
N PRO A 55 -10.21 9.12 36.56
CA PRO A 55 -10.38 10.04 35.43
C PRO A 55 -10.75 9.27 34.15
N HIS A 56 -11.95 8.71 34.10
CA HIS A 56 -12.54 8.25 32.85
C HIS A 56 -12.98 9.48 32.05
N GLY A 57 -12.39 9.68 30.87
CA GLY A 57 -12.82 10.73 29.95
C GLY A 57 -12.17 12.10 30.10
N LEU A 58 -11.02 12.24 30.79
CA LEU A 58 -10.24 13.46 30.66
C LEU A 58 -9.71 13.59 29.22
N GLY A 59 -10.39 14.40 28.42
CA GLY A 59 -9.80 15.02 27.24
C GLY A 59 -8.50 15.68 27.70
N ALA A 60 -7.38 15.19 27.20
CA ALA A 60 -6.08 15.67 27.63
C ALA A 60 -6.00 17.17 27.33
N VAL A 61 -5.97 17.97 28.39
CA VAL A 61 -5.74 19.42 28.31
C VAL A 61 -4.53 19.65 27.40
N GLY A 62 -4.72 20.42 26.34
CA GLY A 62 -3.73 20.66 25.28
C GLY A 62 -2.50 21.45 25.72
N THR A 63 -2.44 21.87 26.99
CA THR A 63 -1.31 22.62 27.55
C THR A 63 -0.55 21.75 28.55
N ASN A 64 0.76 21.63 28.34
CA ASN A 64 1.65 21.03 29.32
C ASN A 64 1.70 21.93 30.56
N PRO A 65 1.41 21.41 31.77
CA PRO A 65 1.47 22.22 32.99
C PRO A 65 2.88 22.80 33.19
N PRO A 66 2.98 24.07 33.62
CA PRO A 66 4.28 24.73 33.77
C PRO A 66 5.08 24.03 34.87
N GLY A 67 6.23 23.45 34.48
CA GLY A 67 7.18 22.79 35.41
C GLY A 67 7.30 21.28 35.26
N LEU A 68 6.45 20.62 34.46
CA LEU A 68 6.59 19.20 34.13
C LEU A 68 7.51 19.03 32.92
N LYS A 69 8.78 18.73 33.19
CA LYS A 69 9.81 18.43 32.18
C LYS A 69 10.39 17.04 32.42
N GLY A 70 10.93 16.41 31.39
CA GLY A 70 11.55 15.07 31.46
C GLY A 70 10.57 13.93 31.20
N THR A 71 10.84 12.77 31.80
CA THR A 71 10.13 11.49 31.55
C THR A 71 8.62 11.57 31.77
N ARG A 72 8.18 12.34 32.78
CA ARG A 72 6.75 12.53 33.06
C ARG A 72 6.04 13.38 32.01
N GLY A 73 6.76 14.28 31.31
CA GLY A 73 6.22 14.99 30.16
C GLY A 73 6.06 14.07 28.96
N ALA A 74 7.08 13.27 28.65
CA ALA A 74 7.03 12.27 27.57
C ALA A 74 5.90 11.24 27.78
N TYR A 75 5.65 10.81 29.02
CA TYR A 75 4.54 9.93 29.34
C TYR A 75 3.16 10.57 29.07
N LEU A 76 3.00 11.86 29.39
CA LEU A 76 1.75 12.58 29.08
C LEU A 76 1.57 12.75 27.58
N ASP A 77 2.64 13.01 26.83
CA ASP A 77 2.60 13.10 25.37
C ASP A 77 2.29 11.74 24.72
N ALA A 78 2.80 10.63 25.29
CA ALA A 78 2.46 9.27 24.86
C ALA A 78 0.99 8.92 25.14
N ILE A 79 0.44 9.33 26.28
CA ILE A 79 -1.01 9.14 26.56
C ILE A 79 -1.86 9.95 25.57
N ARG A 80 -1.42 11.17 25.21
CA ARG A 80 -2.12 12.00 24.23
C ARG A 80 -2.11 11.36 22.84
N SER A 81 -0.94 10.89 22.39
CA SER A 81 -0.83 10.23 21.08
C SER A 81 -1.65 8.93 21.05
N HIS A 82 -1.65 8.15 22.13
CA HIS A 82 -2.48 6.95 22.26
C HIS A 82 -3.98 7.28 22.15
N LYS A 83 -4.46 8.28 22.89
CA LYS A 83 -5.86 8.73 22.79
C LYS A 83 -6.20 9.23 21.39
N ALA A 84 -5.31 9.97 20.75
CA ALA A 84 -5.51 10.44 19.37
C ALA A 84 -5.51 9.30 18.35
N ALA A 85 -4.74 8.23 18.58
CA ALA A 85 -4.77 7.03 17.75
C ALA A 85 -6.08 6.24 17.96
N GLN A 86 -6.54 6.12 19.20
CA GLN A 86 -7.80 5.45 19.53
C GLN A 86 -9.00 6.14 18.87
N THR A 87 -9.09 7.47 18.93
CA THR A 87 -10.19 8.21 18.28
C THR A 87 -10.14 8.10 16.76
N LYS A 88 -8.95 8.03 16.16
CA LYS A 88 -8.79 7.75 14.72
C LYS A 88 -9.28 6.34 14.38
N LEU A 89 -8.93 5.35 15.18
CA LEU A 89 -9.37 3.97 15.01
C LEU A 89 -10.89 3.88 15.09
N GLU A 90 -11.51 4.49 16.10
CA GLU A 90 -12.97 4.53 16.25
C GLU A 90 -13.64 5.20 15.04
N ARG A 91 -13.07 6.29 14.51
CA ARG A 91 -13.54 6.95 13.29
C ARG A 91 -13.40 6.08 12.04
N LEU A 92 -12.32 5.31 11.93
CA LEU A 92 -12.13 4.38 10.81
C LEU A 92 -13.09 3.20 10.91
N GLN A 93 -13.33 2.69 12.11
CA GLN A 93 -14.32 1.64 12.35
C GLN A 93 -15.73 2.11 12.01
N SER A 94 -16.12 3.33 12.40
CA SER A 94 -17.42 3.88 12.03
C SER A 94 -17.52 4.08 10.51
N SER A 95 -16.47 4.57 9.85
CA SER A 95 -16.44 4.72 8.40
C SER A 95 -16.52 3.37 7.66
N LEU A 96 -15.91 2.31 8.21
CA LEU A 96 -16.02 0.96 7.65
C LEU A 96 -17.42 0.40 7.83
N ALA A 97 -18.03 0.60 8.99
CA ALA A 97 -19.41 0.19 9.25
C ALA A 97 -20.38 0.89 8.28
N GLU A 98 -20.22 2.20 8.05
CA GLU A 98 -21.02 2.93 7.06
C GLU A 98 -20.83 2.43 5.63
N LEU A 99 -19.60 2.09 5.23
CA LEU A 99 -19.33 1.52 3.90
C LEU A 99 -19.96 0.14 3.72
N GLN A 100 -19.90 -0.70 4.76
CA GLN A 100 -20.54 -2.01 4.76
C GLN A 100 -22.06 -1.88 4.68
N GLU A 101 -22.66 -0.92 5.39
CA GLU A 101 -24.09 -0.66 5.34
C GLU A 101 -24.52 -0.17 3.96
N ARG A 102 -23.79 0.79 3.36
CA ARG A 102 -24.07 1.25 1.98
C ARG A 102 -24.00 0.12 0.95
N HIS A 103 -22.99 -0.74 1.06
CA HIS A 103 -22.85 -1.90 0.19
C HIS A 103 -24.00 -2.92 0.38
N MET A 104 -24.53 -3.06 1.59
CA MET A 104 -25.69 -3.93 1.87
C MET A 104 -27.01 -3.33 1.38
N THR A 105 -27.15 -2.00 1.32
CA THR A 105 -28.38 -1.33 0.86
C THR A 105 -28.47 -1.18 -0.66
N GLU A 106 -27.34 -1.11 -1.37
CA GLU A 106 -27.31 -0.94 -2.84
C GLU A 106 -27.32 -2.26 -3.63
N THR A 107 -27.02 -3.39 -2.98
CA THR A 107 -27.10 -4.72 -3.62
C THR A 107 -28.43 -5.39 -3.26
N PRO A 108 -29.34 -5.64 -4.22
CA PRO A 108 -30.52 -6.44 -3.92
C PRO A 108 -30.03 -7.82 -3.49
N ILE A 109 -30.57 -8.28 -2.37
CA ILE A 109 -30.27 -9.56 -1.71
C ILE A 109 -30.56 -10.70 -2.68
N ASN A 110 -29.58 -11.05 -3.52
CA ASN A 110 -29.58 -12.30 -4.25
C ASN A 110 -28.16 -12.88 -4.17
N ASP A 111 -28.07 -14.02 -3.48
CA ASP A 111 -27.00 -15.00 -3.61
C ASP A 111 -25.55 -14.62 -3.23
N LYS A 112 -25.31 -14.16 -2.00
CA LYS A 112 -23.95 -14.21 -1.41
C LYS A 112 -23.35 -15.62 -1.45
N SER A 113 -24.18 -16.67 -1.46
CA SER A 113 -23.75 -18.07 -1.64
C SER A 113 -23.34 -18.40 -3.07
N GLN A 114 -24.07 -17.94 -4.10
CA GLN A 114 -23.68 -18.22 -5.49
C GLN A 114 -22.51 -17.34 -5.94
N GLU A 115 -22.43 -16.09 -5.49
CA GLU A 115 -21.26 -15.24 -5.76
C GLU A 115 -19.99 -15.89 -5.21
N ASN A 116 -20.02 -16.39 -3.97
CA ASN A 116 -18.88 -17.11 -3.38
C ASN A 116 -18.51 -18.39 -4.15
N ASP A 117 -19.49 -19.11 -4.70
CA ASP A 117 -19.24 -20.33 -5.49
C ASP A 117 -18.67 -19.99 -6.88
N VAL A 118 -19.13 -18.90 -7.50
CA VAL A 118 -18.57 -18.35 -8.74
C VAL A 118 -17.13 -17.84 -8.51
N PHE A 119 -16.86 -17.15 -7.40
CA PHE A 119 -15.51 -16.73 -7.04
C PHE A 119 -14.59 -17.91 -6.73
N GLN A 120 -15.07 -18.95 -6.03
CA GLN A 120 -14.28 -20.14 -5.74
C GLN A 120 -13.98 -20.95 -7.00
N SER A 121 -14.96 -21.12 -7.89
CA SER A 121 -14.75 -21.77 -9.19
C SER A 121 -13.80 -20.97 -10.07
N TYR A 122 -13.88 -19.63 -10.07
CA TYR A 122 -12.92 -18.76 -10.74
C TYR A 122 -11.49 -18.91 -10.19
N ILE A 123 -11.31 -18.95 -8.87
CA ILE A 123 -10.00 -19.17 -8.22
C ILE A 123 -9.46 -20.56 -8.57
N ALA A 124 -10.31 -21.59 -8.57
CA ALA A 124 -9.91 -22.94 -8.97
C ALA A 124 -9.42 -22.97 -10.42
N LEU A 125 -10.12 -22.25 -11.32
CA LEU A 125 -9.76 -22.10 -12.72
C LEU A 125 -8.42 -21.37 -12.89
N LEU A 126 -8.20 -20.26 -12.17
CA LEU A 126 -6.91 -19.55 -12.17
C LEU A 126 -5.75 -20.44 -11.72
N ARG A 127 -5.97 -21.25 -10.67
CA ARG A 127 -4.96 -22.22 -10.20
C ARG A 127 -4.69 -23.30 -11.25
N GLN A 128 -5.72 -23.79 -11.93
CA GLN A 128 -5.57 -24.75 -13.00
C GLN A 128 -4.81 -24.16 -14.20
N ARG A 129 -5.11 -22.93 -14.60
CA ARG A 129 -4.39 -22.20 -15.67
C ARG A 129 -2.94 -21.95 -15.31
N ARG A 130 -2.65 -21.60 -14.06
CA ARG A 130 -1.27 -21.46 -13.58
C ARG A 130 -0.52 -22.79 -13.67
N ARG A 131 -1.13 -23.88 -13.22
CA ARG A 131 -0.55 -25.23 -13.36
C ARG A 131 -0.33 -25.62 -14.82
N SER A 132 -1.25 -25.29 -15.73
CA SER A 132 -1.06 -25.58 -17.15
C SER A 132 0.07 -24.75 -17.76
N ALA A 133 0.22 -23.48 -17.38
CA ALA A 133 1.34 -22.64 -17.82
C ALA A 133 2.68 -23.15 -17.28
N GLU A 134 2.73 -23.59 -16.01
CA GLU A 134 3.90 -24.23 -15.41
C GLU A 134 4.27 -25.52 -16.18
N LEU A 135 3.29 -26.37 -16.48
CA LEU A 135 3.50 -27.57 -17.28
C LEU A 135 3.96 -27.24 -18.70
N GLU A 136 3.42 -26.21 -19.34
CA GLU A 136 3.84 -25.79 -20.68
C GLU A 136 5.28 -25.28 -20.72
N ILE A 137 5.73 -24.61 -19.65
CA ILE A 137 7.14 -24.23 -19.52
C ILE A 137 8.02 -25.47 -19.39
N VAL A 138 7.60 -26.45 -18.58
CA VAL A 138 8.30 -27.73 -18.42
C VAL A 138 8.36 -28.48 -19.75
N THR A 139 7.24 -28.64 -20.47
CA THR A 139 7.23 -29.33 -21.77
C THR A 139 8.09 -28.62 -22.80
N LYS A 140 8.01 -27.29 -22.92
CA LYS A 140 8.88 -26.50 -23.80
C LYS A 140 10.36 -26.66 -23.44
N SER A 141 10.70 -26.71 -22.16
CA SER A 141 12.08 -26.94 -21.71
C SER A 141 12.56 -28.35 -22.05
N LEU A 142 11.69 -29.36 -21.92
CA LEU A 142 11.99 -30.75 -22.29
C LEU A 142 12.13 -30.91 -23.80
N GLU A 143 11.26 -30.29 -24.61
CA GLU A 143 11.38 -30.26 -26.07
C GLU A 143 12.69 -29.61 -26.50
N LYS A 144 13.09 -28.50 -25.87
CA LYS A 144 14.40 -27.87 -26.11
C LYS A 144 15.56 -28.81 -25.80
N LEU A 145 15.47 -29.65 -24.76
CA LEU A 145 16.50 -30.63 -24.42
C LEU A 145 16.50 -31.84 -25.38
N LEU A 146 15.33 -32.30 -25.82
CA LEU A 146 15.19 -33.42 -26.74
C LEU A 146 15.67 -33.08 -28.15
N ASN A 147 15.55 -31.82 -28.57
CA ASN A 147 16.01 -31.33 -29.87
C ASN A 147 17.54 -31.09 -29.93
N VAL A 148 18.29 -31.38 -28.87
CA VAL A 148 19.75 -31.24 -28.85
C VAL A 148 20.42 -32.47 -29.45
N ASN A 149 21.13 -32.28 -30.56
CA ASN A 149 21.89 -33.34 -31.22
C ASN A 149 23.19 -33.67 -30.43
N PRO A 150 23.45 -34.92 -30.01
CA PRO A 150 24.52 -35.24 -29.04
C PRO A 150 25.96 -35.16 -29.57
N ILE A 151 26.18 -34.76 -30.83
CA ILE A 151 27.45 -35.01 -31.54
C ILE A 151 28.51 -33.90 -31.32
N GLN A 152 28.17 -32.75 -30.74
CA GLN A 152 29.15 -31.66 -30.55
C GLN A 152 29.81 -31.70 -29.16
N GLY A 153 31.04 -32.26 -29.08
CA GLY A 153 32.18 -31.87 -28.21
C GLY A 153 32.02 -31.68 -26.69
N SER A 154 32.81 -32.45 -25.92
CA SER A 154 33.07 -32.47 -24.46
C SER A 154 32.78 -31.20 -23.61
N ARG A 155 31.51 -30.85 -23.41
CA ARG A 155 31.09 -29.90 -22.36
C ARG A 155 30.24 -30.65 -21.35
N GLU A 156 30.44 -30.35 -20.06
CA GLU A 156 29.61 -30.94 -19.01
C GLU A 156 28.12 -30.69 -19.31
N PRO A 157 27.25 -31.68 -19.08
CA PRO A 157 25.83 -31.59 -19.44
C PRO A 157 25.15 -30.41 -18.73
N ARG A 158 25.64 -30.00 -17.56
CA ARG A 158 25.12 -28.87 -16.78
C ARG A 158 25.30 -27.53 -17.51
N ASP A 159 26.44 -27.31 -18.14
CA ASP A 159 26.71 -26.04 -18.82
C ASP A 159 25.91 -25.93 -20.12
N ARG A 160 25.64 -27.06 -20.79
CA ARG A 160 24.73 -27.09 -21.95
C ARG A 160 23.29 -26.77 -21.57
N ILE A 161 22.82 -27.32 -20.45
CA ILE A 161 21.47 -27.05 -19.94
C ILE A 161 21.31 -25.57 -19.61
N LYS A 162 22.33 -24.94 -19.02
CA LYS A 162 22.35 -23.49 -18.76
C LYS A 162 22.34 -22.67 -20.04
N ASP A 163 23.12 -23.04 -21.05
CA ASP A 163 23.17 -22.35 -22.34
C ASP A 163 21.82 -22.42 -23.11
N LEU A 164 21.05 -23.50 -22.96
CA LEU A 164 19.80 -23.77 -23.71
C LEU A 164 18.51 -23.32 -23.01
N ILE A 165 18.43 -23.52 -21.69
CA ILE A 165 17.23 -23.22 -20.89
C ILE A 165 17.37 -21.85 -20.20
N GLY A 166 18.61 -21.35 -20.06
CA GLY A 166 18.95 -20.18 -19.26
C GLY A 166 19.35 -20.57 -17.83
N GLU A 167 19.93 -19.62 -17.11
CA GLU A 167 20.20 -19.80 -15.69
C GLU A 167 18.89 -19.85 -14.91
N GLN A 168 18.81 -20.75 -13.93
CA GLN A 168 17.68 -20.79 -13.00
C GLN A 168 17.55 -19.40 -12.36
N PRO A 169 16.36 -18.76 -12.40
CA PRO A 169 16.20 -17.47 -11.74
C PRO A 169 16.60 -17.60 -10.27
N SER A 170 17.43 -16.67 -9.82
CA SER A 170 17.86 -16.65 -8.42
C SER A 170 16.63 -16.61 -7.53
N LEU A 171 16.64 -17.43 -6.48
CA LEU A 171 15.59 -17.40 -5.48
C LEU A 171 15.46 -15.96 -4.95
N PRO A 172 14.24 -15.46 -4.70
CA PRO A 172 14.03 -14.13 -4.15
C PRO A 172 14.97 -13.92 -2.96
N ALA A 173 15.68 -12.78 -2.92
CA ALA A 173 16.75 -12.52 -1.94
C ALA A 173 16.29 -12.76 -0.48
N GLU A 174 15.00 -12.56 -0.20
CA GLU A 174 14.34 -12.81 1.09
C GLU A 174 14.39 -14.30 1.52
N ARG A 175 14.41 -15.25 0.58
CA ARG A 175 14.60 -16.68 0.86
C ARG A 175 16.06 -17.08 1.02
N LEU A 176 16.99 -16.28 0.52
CA LEU A 176 18.42 -16.51 0.68
C LEU A 176 18.95 -15.87 1.98
N GLU A 177 18.37 -14.76 2.42
CA GLU A 177 18.61 -14.22 3.77
C GLU A 177 18.15 -15.19 4.86
N SER A 178 17.02 -15.89 4.69
CA SER A 178 16.62 -16.96 5.63
C SER A 178 17.49 -18.22 5.57
N LEU A 179 18.34 -18.39 4.53
CA LEU A 179 19.26 -19.52 4.40
C LEU A 179 20.73 -19.16 4.70
N SER A 180 21.10 -17.88 4.60
CA SER A 180 22.46 -17.38 4.83
C SER A 180 22.79 -17.20 6.32
N VAL A 181 21.79 -17.26 7.20
CA VAL A 181 21.97 -17.33 8.65
C VAL A 181 22.43 -18.73 9.07
N ARG A 182 23.60 -19.14 8.60
CA ARG A 182 24.16 -20.46 8.91
C ARG A 182 24.55 -20.60 10.40
N GLU A 183 24.80 -19.49 11.09
CA GLU A 183 25.16 -19.49 12.51
C GLU A 183 23.94 -19.55 13.46
N GLU A 184 22.79 -18.95 13.11
CA GLU A 184 21.53 -19.17 13.85
C GLU A 184 20.87 -20.50 13.48
N ASN A 185 21.23 -21.10 12.34
CA ASN A 185 20.81 -22.47 12.01
C ASN A 185 21.36 -23.49 13.01
N ASP A 186 22.62 -23.37 13.46
CA ASP A 186 23.15 -24.32 14.44
C ASP A 186 22.51 -24.14 15.82
N THR A 187 22.24 -22.91 16.26
CA THR A 187 21.55 -22.65 17.53
C THR A 187 20.08 -23.04 17.48
N SER A 188 19.38 -22.80 16.36
CA SER A 188 18.00 -23.26 16.14
C SER A 188 17.89 -24.77 15.97
N ILE A 189 18.86 -25.42 15.33
CA ILE A 189 18.98 -26.89 15.28
C ILE A 189 19.22 -27.46 16.68
N LEU A 190 20.07 -26.82 17.50
CA LEU A 190 20.28 -27.22 18.89
C LEU A 190 19.02 -26.99 19.74
N ARG A 191 18.29 -25.89 19.53
CA ARG A 191 17.00 -25.61 20.17
C ARG A 191 15.96 -26.66 19.76
N LEU A 192 15.88 -27.00 18.48
CA LEU A 192 15.01 -28.05 17.97
C LEU A 192 15.37 -29.42 18.54
N LYS A 193 16.66 -29.78 18.58
CA LYS A 193 17.13 -31.03 19.19
C LYS A 193 16.76 -31.08 20.67
N LYS A 194 16.91 -29.97 21.39
CA LYS A 194 16.48 -29.85 22.79
C LYS A 194 14.98 -30.05 22.93
N GLU A 195 14.17 -29.31 22.17
CA GLU A 195 12.71 -29.43 22.17
C GLU A 195 12.24 -30.85 21.80
N VAL A 196 12.90 -31.51 20.85
CA VAL A 196 12.61 -32.90 20.47
C VAL A 196 12.94 -33.87 21.61
N ILE A 197 14.04 -33.65 22.34
CA ILE A 197 14.39 -34.46 23.51
C ILE A 197 13.41 -34.19 24.66
N ASP A 198 13.05 -32.94 24.92
CA ASP A 198 12.10 -32.54 25.95
C ASP A 198 10.68 -33.08 25.64
N ALA A 199 10.25 -33.03 24.38
CA ALA A 199 8.99 -33.62 23.93
C ALA A 199 9.02 -35.15 24.02
N ARG A 200 10.14 -35.80 23.66
CA ARG A 200 10.29 -37.25 23.77
C ARG A 200 10.27 -37.72 25.23
N THR A 201 11.00 -37.04 26.11
CA THR A 201 11.01 -37.36 27.54
C THR A 201 9.64 -37.13 28.16
N SER A 202 8.93 -36.05 27.82
CA SER A 202 7.54 -35.81 28.22
C SER A 202 6.58 -36.90 27.72
N MET A 203 6.75 -37.35 26.47
CA MET A 203 5.99 -38.49 25.93
C MET A 203 6.31 -39.80 26.67
N GLU A 204 7.57 -40.07 27.00
CA GLU A 204 7.97 -41.27 27.74
C GLU A 204 7.44 -41.24 29.18
N LEU A 205 7.49 -40.09 29.86
CA LEU A 205 6.90 -39.90 31.20
C LEU A 205 5.38 -40.08 31.19
N SER A 206 4.68 -39.52 30.19
CA SER A 206 3.23 -39.70 30.06
C SER A 206 2.84 -41.14 29.69
N LYS A 207 3.67 -41.85 28.91
CA LYS A 207 3.49 -43.29 28.65
C LYS A 207 3.72 -44.12 29.90
N ALA A 208 4.77 -43.83 30.69
CA ALA A 208 5.06 -44.51 31.95
C ALA A 208 3.93 -44.30 32.97
N ALA A 209 3.44 -43.07 33.12
CA ALA A 209 2.29 -42.77 33.97
C ALA A 209 1.02 -43.51 33.51
N ARG A 210 0.80 -43.63 32.19
CA ARG A 210 -0.32 -44.42 31.63
C ARG A 210 -0.19 -45.92 31.89
N SER A 211 1.02 -46.49 31.81
CA SER A 211 1.24 -47.90 32.16
C SER A 211 1.08 -48.15 33.66
N GLU A 212 1.58 -47.25 34.51
CA GLU A 212 1.40 -47.35 35.97
C GLU A 212 -0.09 -47.30 36.38
N VAL A 213 -0.89 -46.48 35.71
CA VAL A 213 -2.36 -46.43 35.91
C VAL A 213 -3.06 -47.67 35.32
N HIS A 214 -2.50 -48.30 34.30
CA HIS A 214 -3.05 -49.54 33.75
C HIS A 214 -2.75 -50.76 34.64
N ASP A 215 -1.59 -50.76 35.30
CA ASP A 215 -1.14 -51.81 36.22
C ASP A 215 -1.73 -51.62 37.63
N ALA A 216 -2.02 -50.39 38.05
CA ALA A 216 -2.75 -50.08 39.28
C ALA A 216 -4.26 -50.30 39.10
N SER A 217 -4.67 -51.56 39.30
CA SER A 217 -6.01 -52.07 39.66
C SER A 217 -7.26 -51.26 39.27
N ARG A 218 -8.19 -52.00 38.65
CA ARG A 218 -9.57 -51.68 38.24
C ARG A 218 -10.54 -51.39 39.41
N GLU A 219 -10.06 -50.77 40.49
CA GLU A 219 -10.86 -50.39 41.65
C GLU A 219 -11.53 -49.03 41.44
N VAL A 220 -12.79 -48.93 41.85
CA VAL A 220 -13.58 -47.69 41.73
C VAL A 220 -12.99 -46.64 42.69
N PRO A 221 -12.44 -45.53 42.18
CA PRO A 221 -11.78 -44.55 43.05
C PRO A 221 -12.80 -43.83 43.93
N SER A 222 -12.44 -43.61 45.21
CA SER A 222 -13.19 -42.80 46.16
C SER A 222 -13.48 -41.40 45.61
N LEU A 223 -14.63 -40.80 45.96
CA LEU A 223 -15.06 -39.48 45.49
C LEU A 223 -14.02 -38.39 45.77
N GLU A 224 -13.32 -38.46 46.90
CA GLU A 224 -12.27 -37.49 47.25
C GLU A 224 -11.07 -37.58 46.29
N VAL A 225 -10.70 -38.79 45.87
CA VAL A 225 -9.63 -39.03 44.89
C VAL A 225 -10.06 -38.54 43.51
N GLN A 226 -11.34 -38.70 43.15
CA GLN A 226 -11.88 -38.17 41.90
C GLN A 226 -11.89 -36.64 41.87
N VAL A 227 -12.32 -35.99 42.96
CA VAL A 227 -12.31 -34.52 43.06
C VAL A 227 -10.88 -33.98 43.01
N HIS A 228 -9.94 -34.63 43.69
CA HIS A 228 -8.53 -34.25 43.66
C HIS A 228 -7.91 -34.45 42.26
N ALA A 229 -8.22 -35.56 41.58
CA ALA A 229 -7.77 -35.81 40.21
C ALA A 229 -8.34 -34.78 39.22
N LEU A 230 -9.62 -34.42 39.36
CA LEU A 230 -10.25 -33.37 38.53
C LEU A 230 -9.66 -31.99 38.81
N ALA A 231 -9.36 -31.66 40.07
CA ALA A 231 -8.68 -30.41 40.42
C ALA A 231 -7.28 -30.36 39.78
N ARG A 232 -6.54 -31.47 39.83
CA ARG A 232 -5.22 -31.57 39.21
C ARG A 232 -5.27 -31.49 37.68
N ALA A 233 -6.25 -32.15 37.05
CA ALA A 233 -6.47 -32.07 35.60
C ALA A 233 -6.85 -30.64 35.17
N ARG A 234 -7.66 -29.94 35.96
CA ARG A 234 -7.95 -28.52 35.74
C ARG A 234 -6.68 -27.67 35.80
N ASP A 235 -5.87 -27.87 36.83
CA ASP A 235 -4.64 -27.09 37.02
C ASP A 235 -3.62 -27.36 35.89
N GLU A 236 -3.51 -28.61 35.43
CA GLU A 236 -2.70 -28.98 34.26
C GLU A 236 -3.23 -28.36 32.96
N MET A 237 -4.55 -28.33 32.76
CA MET A 237 -5.16 -27.62 31.62
C MET A 237 -4.87 -26.11 31.65
N VAL A 238 -4.95 -25.49 32.84
CA VAL A 238 -4.64 -24.06 33.00
C VAL A 238 -3.19 -23.77 32.65
N VAL A 239 -2.25 -24.58 33.13
CA VAL A 239 -0.83 -24.45 32.80
C VAL A 239 -0.58 -24.69 31.31
N TRP A 240 -1.25 -25.67 30.69
CA TRP A 240 -1.15 -25.92 29.26
C TRP A 240 -1.65 -24.74 28.42
N VAL A 241 -2.82 -24.18 28.75
CA VAL A 241 -3.37 -22.99 28.06
C VAL A 241 -2.46 -21.78 28.26
N GLN A 242 -1.91 -21.57 29.47
CA GLN A 242 -0.98 -20.47 29.71
C GLN A 242 0.31 -20.60 28.90
N ASN A 243 0.87 -21.81 28.79
CA ASN A 243 2.03 -22.07 27.96
C ASN A 243 1.73 -21.89 26.47
N GLU A 244 0.55 -22.30 26.01
CA GLU A 244 0.18 -22.14 24.60
C GLU A 244 -0.08 -20.66 24.25
N LEU A 245 -0.71 -19.89 25.16
CA LEU A 245 -0.86 -18.44 25.02
C LEU A 245 0.49 -17.71 25.02
N ALA A 246 1.46 -18.15 25.84
CA ALA A 246 2.80 -17.58 25.86
C ALA A 246 3.56 -17.80 24.53
N LYS A 247 3.37 -18.96 23.88
CA LYS A 247 3.95 -19.22 22.55
C LYS A 247 3.31 -18.36 21.46
N MET A 248 2.00 -18.07 21.56
CA MET A 248 1.30 -17.22 20.60
C MET A 248 1.76 -15.75 20.62
N GLU A 249 2.25 -15.24 21.76
CA GLU A 249 2.80 -13.87 21.85
C GLU A 249 4.13 -13.73 21.09
N GLU A 250 4.95 -14.79 21.03
CA GLU A 250 6.22 -14.78 20.28
C GLU A 250 6.02 -14.87 18.75
N GLU A 251 4.97 -15.54 18.27
CA GLU A 251 4.68 -15.70 16.82
C GLU A 251 3.94 -14.49 16.21
N SER A 252 3.44 -13.58 17.06
CA SER A 252 2.75 -12.33 16.68
C SER A 252 3.69 -11.24 16.17
N GLY A 253 5.01 -11.42 16.25
CA GLY A 253 6.00 -10.41 15.85
C GLY A 253 6.42 -10.42 14.37
N PHE A 254 5.96 -11.39 13.56
CA PHE A 254 6.56 -11.63 12.23
C PHE A 254 5.54 -11.98 11.11
N LEU A 255 4.35 -11.39 11.17
CA LEU A 255 3.36 -11.47 10.09
C LEU A 255 2.81 -10.08 9.74
N GLU A 256 3.71 -9.09 9.64
CA GLU A 256 3.42 -7.85 8.92
C GLU A 256 3.62 -8.07 7.42
N ASP A 257 2.51 -8.39 6.77
CA ASP A 257 2.08 -7.81 5.50
C ASP A 257 3.10 -7.79 4.34
N ALA A 258 3.27 -8.94 3.68
CA ALA A 258 3.83 -9.04 2.34
C ALA A 258 2.74 -8.85 1.25
N SER A 259 1.94 -7.78 1.35
CA SER A 259 1.05 -7.35 0.28
C SER A 259 1.69 -6.20 -0.50
N PRO A 260 1.91 -6.31 -1.83
CA PRO A 260 2.45 -5.23 -2.64
C PRO A 260 1.33 -4.25 -2.99
N VAL A 261 0.74 -3.59 -2.00
CA VAL A 261 -0.20 -2.49 -2.20
C VAL A 261 0.15 -1.35 -1.24
N LYS A 262 1.35 -0.78 -1.41
CA LYS A 262 1.61 0.59 -0.95
C LYS A 262 0.95 1.55 -1.94
N ARG A 263 -0.36 1.79 -1.77
CA ARG A 263 -0.98 3.03 -2.27
C ARG A 263 -0.59 4.15 -1.31
N PRO A 264 -0.07 5.30 -1.79
CA PRO A 264 -0.12 6.50 -0.98
C PRO A 264 -1.60 6.86 -0.77
N ALA A 265 -2.01 6.95 0.49
CA ALA A 265 -3.34 7.37 0.88
C ALA A 265 -3.56 8.86 0.53
N THR A 266 -3.88 9.14 -0.73
CA THR A 266 -4.57 10.38 -1.09
C THR A 266 -6.02 10.18 -0.71
N THR A 267 -6.41 10.75 0.42
CA THR A 267 -7.81 10.89 0.82
C THR A 267 -8.62 11.44 -0.35
N PRO A 268 -9.80 10.88 -0.69
CA PRO A 268 -10.74 11.57 -1.56
C PRO A 268 -11.34 12.72 -0.75
N GLN A 269 -10.62 13.84 -0.67
CA GLN A 269 -11.28 15.11 -0.40
C GLN A 269 -12.21 15.32 -1.58
N VAL A 270 -13.51 15.36 -1.29
CA VAL A 270 -14.46 16.13 -2.10
C VAL A 270 -13.91 17.55 -2.07
N GLN A 271 -13.01 17.86 -2.99
CA GLN A 271 -12.48 19.19 -3.17
C GLN A 271 -13.63 20.00 -3.71
N ASP A 272 -14.11 20.92 -2.88
CA ASP A 272 -15.09 21.91 -3.23
C ASP A 272 -14.61 22.62 -4.50
N LEU A 273 -15.24 22.32 -5.64
CA LEU A 273 -14.78 22.72 -6.98
C LEU A 273 -14.56 24.24 -7.03
N ALA A 274 -15.41 25.01 -6.35
CA ALA A 274 -15.31 26.45 -6.23
C ALA A 274 -14.03 26.92 -5.50
N LEU A 275 -13.57 26.21 -4.46
CA LEU A 275 -12.32 26.51 -3.79
C LEU A 275 -11.12 26.17 -4.69
N SER A 276 -11.19 25.05 -5.40
CA SER A 276 -10.13 24.65 -6.35
C SER A 276 -10.00 25.63 -7.52
N GLU A 277 -11.12 26.11 -8.07
CA GLU A 277 -11.13 27.13 -9.12
C GLU A 277 -10.57 28.46 -8.62
N SER A 278 -10.93 28.90 -7.41
CA SER A 278 -10.39 30.11 -6.81
C SER A 278 -8.87 30.02 -6.60
N GLN A 279 -8.37 28.84 -6.22
CA GLN A 279 -6.95 28.58 -6.04
C GLN A 279 -6.21 28.56 -7.39
N ILE A 280 -6.79 27.95 -8.41
CA ILE A 280 -6.25 27.96 -9.77
C ILE A 280 -6.20 29.38 -10.33
N GLN A 281 -7.26 30.18 -10.14
CA GLN A 281 -7.28 31.59 -10.54
C GLN A 281 -6.22 32.42 -9.78
N ALA A 282 -6.05 32.20 -8.47
CA ALA A 282 -5.00 32.84 -7.69
C ALA A 282 -3.59 32.45 -8.18
N CYS A 283 -3.39 31.18 -8.53
CA CYS A 283 -2.13 30.70 -9.12
C CYS A 283 -1.89 31.31 -10.50
N TYR A 284 -2.91 31.38 -11.34
CA TYR A 284 -2.80 31.92 -12.69
C TYR A 284 -2.57 33.45 -12.68
N THR A 285 -3.23 34.18 -11.79
CA THR A 285 -2.99 35.63 -11.60
C THR A 285 -1.58 35.91 -11.08
N ARG A 286 -1.08 35.08 -10.16
CA ARG A 286 0.32 35.18 -9.69
C ARG A 286 1.31 34.88 -10.82
N TYR A 287 1.01 33.88 -11.65
CA TYR A 287 1.82 33.56 -12.83
C TYR A 287 1.82 34.71 -13.85
N THR A 288 0.67 35.26 -14.22
CA THR A 288 0.59 36.37 -15.19
C THR A 288 1.24 37.64 -14.66
N ALA A 289 1.11 37.95 -13.37
CA ALA A 289 1.83 39.05 -12.72
C ALA A 289 3.35 38.85 -12.75
N SER A 290 3.84 37.64 -12.45
CA SER A 290 5.27 37.35 -12.56
C SER A 290 5.77 37.50 -14.01
N ARG A 291 4.99 37.05 -14.98
CA ARG A 291 5.34 37.13 -16.41
C ARG A 291 5.33 38.57 -16.92
N SER A 292 4.37 39.39 -16.50
CA SER A 292 4.34 40.81 -16.85
C SER A 292 5.54 41.55 -16.25
N THR A 293 5.93 41.24 -15.00
CA THR A 293 7.13 41.83 -14.38
C THR A 293 8.42 41.42 -15.08
N ALA A 294 8.51 40.17 -15.56
CA ALA A 294 9.66 39.71 -16.34
C ALA A 294 9.73 40.41 -17.70
N ILE A 295 8.59 40.62 -18.36
CA ILE A 295 8.51 41.34 -19.64
C ILE A 295 8.90 42.81 -19.46
N THR A 296 8.40 43.49 -18.42
CA THR A 296 8.77 44.89 -18.16
C THR A 296 10.26 45.03 -17.84
N TYR A 297 10.83 44.09 -17.09
CA TYR A 297 12.27 44.04 -16.83
C TYR A 297 13.07 43.86 -18.13
N HIS A 298 12.68 42.92 -18.98
CA HIS A 298 13.35 42.70 -20.27
C HIS A 298 13.24 43.90 -21.21
N GLN A 299 12.08 44.56 -21.26
CA GLN A 299 11.89 45.79 -22.03
C GLN A 299 12.76 46.94 -21.50
N SER A 300 12.90 47.08 -20.18
CA SER A 300 13.78 48.09 -19.58
C SER A 300 15.26 47.85 -19.91
N LEU A 301 15.69 46.57 -19.94
CA LEU A 301 17.05 46.18 -20.32
C LEU A 301 17.34 46.51 -21.79
N GLN A 302 16.35 46.26 -22.67
CA GLN A 302 16.46 46.54 -24.10
C GLN A 302 16.49 48.05 -24.39
N GLN A 303 15.73 48.87 -23.63
CA GLN A 303 15.79 50.34 -23.74
C GLN A 303 17.14 50.90 -23.26
N GLN A 304 17.75 50.32 -22.22
CA GLN A 304 19.09 50.72 -21.76
C GLN A 304 20.20 50.39 -22.78
N GLN A 305 20.04 49.34 -23.59
CA GLN A 305 20.97 49.01 -24.68
C GLN A 305 20.84 49.93 -25.90
N ALA A 306 19.67 50.55 -26.11
CA ALA A 306 19.43 51.46 -27.23
C ALA A 306 19.99 52.88 -27.03
N SER A 307 20.41 53.25 -25.81
CA SER A 307 20.90 54.60 -25.47
C SER A 307 22.43 54.78 -25.48
N LEU A 308 23.21 53.80 -25.96
CA LEU A 308 24.64 54.04 -26.22
C LEU A 308 24.82 54.79 -27.56
N PRO A 309 25.48 55.97 -27.58
CA PRO A 309 25.65 56.73 -28.81
C PRO A 309 26.66 56.01 -29.74
N LYS A 310 26.21 55.71 -30.96
CA LYS A 310 27.04 55.23 -32.07
C LYS A 310 28.11 56.28 -32.41
N ARG A 311 29.37 55.99 -32.14
CA ARG A 311 30.52 56.72 -32.69
C ARG A 311 30.80 56.16 -34.08
N GLY A 312 30.50 56.96 -35.11
CA GLY A 312 30.71 56.60 -36.50
C GLY A 312 32.17 56.66 -36.94
N THR A 313 32.44 55.98 -38.05
CA THR A 313 33.44 56.36 -39.06
C THR A 313 33.01 55.74 -40.39
N ASP A 314 32.59 56.61 -41.31
CA ASP A 314 32.56 56.35 -42.74
C ASP A 314 33.97 56.38 -43.32
N ALA A 315 34.06 55.78 -44.51
CA ALA A 315 34.97 56.08 -45.61
C ALA A 315 36.23 55.19 -45.82
N THR A 316 36.03 54.23 -46.73
CA THR A 316 36.72 54.08 -48.03
C THR A 316 38.22 53.77 -48.11
N HIS A 317 38.48 52.76 -48.95
CA HIS A 317 39.61 52.59 -49.88
C HIS A 317 40.70 51.54 -49.52
N ASP A 318 40.60 50.42 -50.24
CA ASP A 318 41.63 49.43 -50.62
C ASP A 318 42.86 50.06 -51.32
N PRO A 319 43.91 49.31 -51.74
CA PRO A 319 44.50 48.05 -51.24
C PRO A 319 46.06 48.07 -51.21
N ALA A 320 46.64 46.90 -50.90
CA ALA A 320 47.90 46.33 -51.42
C ALA A 320 49.12 46.20 -50.48
N ASP A 321 49.53 44.93 -50.37
CA ASP A 321 50.89 44.37 -50.30
C ASP A 321 51.83 44.69 -49.11
N THR A 322 52.10 43.68 -48.28
CA THR A 322 53.29 42.80 -48.36
C THR A 322 53.55 42.03 -47.05
N SER A 323 53.82 40.73 -47.23
CA SER A 323 54.70 39.84 -46.43
C SER A 323 55.01 40.16 -44.95
N SER A 324 54.68 39.23 -44.06
CA SER A 324 55.67 38.40 -43.35
C SER A 324 55.01 37.52 -42.29
N ASP A 325 55.62 36.35 -42.07
CA ASP A 325 55.31 35.39 -41.01
C ASP A 325 54.96 36.05 -39.68
N SER A 326 53.79 35.72 -39.16
CA SER A 326 53.58 35.72 -37.72
C SER A 326 52.56 34.63 -37.38
N GLU A 327 53.01 33.71 -36.53
CA GLU A 327 52.22 32.71 -35.85
C GLU A 327 50.85 33.27 -35.47
N LYS A 328 49.77 32.66 -35.97
CA LYS A 328 48.42 32.99 -35.51
C LYS A 328 48.37 32.75 -34.00
N PRO A 329 48.23 33.77 -33.13
CA PRO A 329 47.79 33.49 -31.79
C PRO A 329 46.36 32.99 -31.93
N ARG A 330 46.11 31.75 -31.51
CA ARG A 330 44.74 31.30 -31.21
C ARG A 330 44.13 32.42 -30.38
N SER A 331 43.05 33.01 -30.87
CA SER A 331 42.29 34.04 -30.15
C SER A 331 41.76 33.41 -28.87
N SER A 332 42.60 33.43 -27.82
CA SER A 332 42.17 33.16 -26.47
C SER A 332 41.25 34.32 -26.13
N ILE A 333 39.94 34.08 -26.26
CA ILE A 333 38.92 34.94 -25.70
C ILE A 333 39.37 35.16 -24.26
N ARG A 334 39.74 36.39 -23.93
CA ARG A 334 40.26 36.72 -22.60
C ARG A 334 39.18 36.29 -21.62
N THR A 335 39.49 35.38 -20.72
CA THR A 335 38.52 34.80 -19.76
C THR A 335 37.72 35.88 -19.01
N ALA A 336 38.30 37.07 -18.85
CA ALA A 336 37.65 38.28 -18.33
C ALA A 336 36.40 38.75 -19.12
N GLN A 337 36.34 38.53 -20.44
CA GLN A 337 35.18 38.87 -21.28
C GLN A 337 34.03 37.86 -21.14
N LEU A 338 34.31 36.66 -20.61
CA LEU A 338 33.34 35.57 -20.42
C LEU A 338 32.72 35.57 -19.01
N LEU A 339 33.39 36.20 -18.03
CA LEU A 339 32.93 36.34 -16.65
C LEU A 339 31.49 36.87 -16.49
N PRO A 340 31.03 37.93 -17.20
CA PRO A 340 29.66 38.42 -17.02
C PRO A 340 28.59 37.46 -17.57
N TYR A 341 28.95 36.54 -18.47
CA TYR A 341 28.03 35.57 -19.07
C TYR A 341 28.00 34.22 -18.34
N LEU A 342 28.98 33.94 -17.46
CA LEU A 342 29.02 32.71 -16.65
C LEU A 342 27.76 32.47 -15.81
N PRO A 343 27.16 33.47 -15.13
CA PRO A 343 25.93 33.25 -14.38
C PRO A 343 24.76 32.82 -15.26
N HIS A 344 24.68 33.37 -16.48
CA HIS A 344 23.65 33.03 -17.44
C HIS A 344 23.86 31.61 -17.99
N LEU A 345 25.12 31.25 -18.29
CA LEU A 345 25.46 29.90 -18.74
C LEU A 345 25.21 28.85 -17.64
N ALA A 346 25.53 29.18 -16.39
CA ALA A 346 25.22 28.33 -15.25
C ALA A 346 23.70 28.15 -15.06
N GLN A 347 22.92 29.22 -15.24
CA GLN A 347 21.47 29.17 -15.16
C GLN A 347 20.87 28.33 -16.31
N ILE A 348 21.40 28.47 -17.53
CA ILE A 348 20.99 27.65 -18.68
C ILE A 348 21.29 26.17 -18.39
N HIS A 349 22.49 25.86 -17.90
CA HIS A 349 22.86 24.50 -17.52
C HIS A 349 21.98 23.94 -16.40
N THR A 350 21.60 24.75 -15.40
CA THR A 350 20.64 24.30 -14.39
C THR A 350 19.27 24.04 -15.00
N ASN A 351 18.79 24.90 -15.89
CA ASN A 351 17.49 24.72 -16.55
C ASN A 351 17.49 23.47 -17.44
N GLU A 352 18.57 23.22 -18.17
CA GLU A 352 18.76 22.01 -18.97
C GLU A 352 18.68 20.75 -18.10
N ARG A 353 19.36 20.75 -16.94
CA ARG A 353 19.26 19.63 -16.00
C ARG A 353 17.84 19.44 -15.47
N HIS A 354 17.12 20.51 -15.15
CA HIS A 354 15.73 20.41 -14.68
C HIS A 354 14.82 19.87 -15.80
N LEU A 355 15.00 20.33 -17.03
CA LEU A 355 14.23 19.85 -18.18
C LEU A 355 14.51 18.37 -18.46
N LEU A 356 15.77 17.93 -18.33
CA LEU A 356 16.11 16.52 -18.47
C LEU A 356 15.51 15.67 -17.35
N THR A 357 15.51 16.15 -16.10
CA THR A 357 14.86 15.42 -15.00
C THR A 357 13.35 15.33 -15.21
N ASP A 358 12.73 16.40 -15.69
CA ASP A 358 11.29 16.44 -15.99
C ASP A 358 10.95 15.51 -17.16
N ALA A 359 11.78 15.49 -18.21
CA ALA A 359 11.59 14.60 -19.36
C ALA A 359 11.69 13.12 -18.96
N VAL A 360 12.69 12.77 -18.13
CA VAL A 360 12.84 11.41 -17.60
C VAL A 360 11.65 11.05 -16.71
N TYR A 361 11.20 11.96 -15.85
CA TYR A 361 10.03 11.76 -15.00
C TYR A 361 8.75 11.54 -15.82
N LEU A 362 8.53 12.33 -16.87
CA LEU A 362 7.38 12.13 -17.75
C LEU A 362 7.46 10.81 -18.50
N GLN A 363 8.66 10.40 -18.94
CA GLN A 363 8.85 9.11 -19.58
C GLN A 363 8.56 7.94 -18.64
N THR A 364 8.95 8.03 -17.37
CA THR A 364 8.62 7.00 -16.37
C THR A 364 7.14 6.99 -16.03
N GLN A 365 6.48 8.15 -16.00
CA GLN A 365 5.03 8.22 -15.84
C GLN A 365 4.28 7.62 -17.02
N ILE A 366 4.72 7.89 -18.26
CA ILE A 366 4.11 7.31 -19.46
C ILE A 366 4.29 5.80 -19.47
N SER A 367 5.50 5.29 -19.18
CA SER A 367 5.73 3.85 -19.15
C SER A 367 4.98 3.15 -18.01
N SER A 368 4.82 3.81 -16.86
CA SER A 368 3.93 3.35 -15.79
C SER A 368 2.48 3.26 -16.27
N GLY A 369 1.98 4.30 -16.92
CA GLY A 369 0.62 4.33 -17.47
C GLY A 369 0.40 3.27 -18.56
N ASP A 370 1.39 3.04 -19.42
CA ASP A 370 1.35 1.99 -20.45
C ASP A 370 1.31 0.60 -19.82
N ASN A 371 2.08 0.38 -18.75
CA ASN A 371 2.05 -0.88 -18.00
C ASN A 371 0.68 -1.09 -17.34
N ASP A 372 0.15 -0.08 -16.65
CA ASP A 372 -1.17 -0.13 -16.02
C ASP A 372 -2.28 -0.38 -17.06
N MET A 373 -2.19 0.26 -18.23
CA MET A 373 -3.09 0.03 -19.35
C MET A 373 -2.95 -1.40 -19.87
N SER A 374 -1.73 -1.91 -20.05
CA SER A 374 -1.49 -3.28 -20.51
C SER A 374 -2.01 -4.34 -19.53
N ASP A 375 -1.90 -4.08 -18.22
CA ASP A 375 -2.37 -4.99 -17.17
C ASP A 375 -3.90 -4.92 -17.04
N SER A 376 -4.50 -3.73 -17.19
CA SER A 376 -5.97 -3.60 -17.26
C SER A 376 -6.55 -4.29 -18.50
N LEU A 377 -5.91 -4.16 -19.66
CA LEU A 377 -6.28 -4.89 -20.88
C LEU A 377 -6.10 -6.40 -20.73
N ALA A 378 -5.01 -6.85 -20.07
CA ALA A 378 -4.80 -8.26 -19.76
C ALA A 378 -5.92 -8.81 -18.87
N ARG A 379 -6.29 -8.05 -17.84
CA ARG A 379 -7.39 -8.41 -16.93
C ARG A 379 -8.73 -8.47 -17.65
N LEU A 380 -9.05 -7.47 -18.48
CA LEU A 380 -10.27 -7.48 -19.28
C LEU A 380 -10.26 -8.65 -20.29
N ALA A 381 -9.10 -8.98 -20.86
CA ALA A 381 -8.97 -10.13 -21.75
C ALA A 381 -9.19 -11.44 -21.00
N ASP A 382 -8.66 -11.57 -19.78
CA ASP A 382 -8.84 -12.74 -18.92
C ASP A 382 -10.28 -12.91 -18.44
N GLU A 383 -11.00 -11.79 -18.23
CA GLU A 383 -12.43 -11.75 -17.90
C GLU A 383 -13.31 -12.01 -19.14
N SER A 384 -12.83 -11.69 -20.35
CA SER A 384 -13.57 -11.92 -21.58
C SER A 384 -13.52 -13.39 -22.01
N HIS A 385 -14.67 -13.94 -22.41
CA HIS A 385 -14.75 -15.27 -23.01
C HIS A 385 -14.44 -15.29 -24.51
N LEU A 386 -14.25 -14.11 -25.12
CA LEU A 386 -14.06 -13.94 -26.55
C LEU A 386 -12.59 -13.93 -26.97
N LEU A 387 -11.67 -13.69 -26.02
CA LEU A 387 -10.25 -13.55 -26.30
C LEU A 387 -9.43 -14.68 -25.67
N PRO A 388 -8.31 -15.07 -26.31
CA PRO A 388 -7.32 -15.94 -25.68
C PRO A 388 -6.74 -15.26 -24.43
N SER A 389 -6.66 -16.01 -23.33
CA SER A 389 -6.16 -15.53 -22.03
C SER A 389 -4.73 -14.99 -22.15
N GLY A 390 -4.44 -13.88 -21.47
CA GLY A 390 -3.11 -13.24 -21.48
C GLY A 390 -2.80 -12.36 -22.68
N SER A 391 -3.78 -12.04 -23.54
CA SER A 391 -3.55 -11.12 -24.66
C SER A 391 -3.49 -9.66 -24.14
N ARG A 392 -2.30 -9.06 -24.11
CA ARG A 392 -2.05 -7.68 -23.64
C ARG A 392 -2.23 -6.61 -24.72
N GLY A 393 -2.30 -7.00 -25.98
CA GLY A 393 -2.36 -6.09 -27.12
C GLY A 393 -3.80 -5.73 -27.52
N VAL A 394 -3.97 -4.60 -28.21
CA VAL A 394 -5.26 -4.14 -28.77
C VAL A 394 -5.66 -4.91 -30.04
N GLU A 395 -4.67 -5.37 -30.81
CA GLU A 395 -4.87 -6.17 -32.03
C GLU A 395 -5.83 -7.37 -31.92
N PRO A 396 -5.73 -8.25 -30.90
CA PRO A 396 -6.67 -9.36 -30.74
C PRO A 396 -8.10 -8.89 -30.43
N TRP A 397 -8.28 -7.75 -29.74
CA TRP A 397 -9.60 -7.15 -29.53
C TRP A 397 -10.24 -6.72 -30.86
N GLY A 398 -9.45 -6.10 -31.74
CA GLY A 398 -9.93 -5.72 -33.08
C GLY A 398 -10.38 -6.93 -33.90
N ARG A 399 -9.60 -8.02 -33.89
CA ARG A 399 -9.97 -9.26 -34.60
C ARG A 399 -11.21 -9.93 -34.01
N ALA A 400 -11.31 -10.01 -32.69
CA ALA A 400 -12.48 -10.59 -32.03
C ALA A 400 -13.75 -9.77 -32.29
N ALA A 401 -13.65 -8.44 -32.34
CA ALA A 401 -14.77 -7.58 -32.69
C ALA A 401 -15.27 -7.82 -34.12
N VAL A 402 -14.35 -7.90 -35.10
CA VAL A 402 -14.71 -8.21 -36.50
C VAL A 402 -15.34 -9.59 -36.61
N GLU A 403 -14.76 -10.61 -35.96
CA GLU A 403 -15.30 -11.97 -36.00
C GLU A 403 -16.69 -12.06 -35.34
N LEU A 404 -16.92 -11.31 -34.25
CA LEU A 404 -18.21 -11.23 -33.59
C LEU A 404 -19.25 -10.51 -34.46
N GLU A 405 -18.85 -9.44 -35.16
CA GLU A 405 -19.72 -8.74 -36.11
C GLU A 405 -20.13 -9.66 -37.27
N GLU A 406 -19.18 -10.42 -37.83
CA GLU A 406 -19.46 -11.43 -38.85
C GLU A 406 -20.41 -12.53 -38.35
N ARG A 407 -20.18 -13.07 -37.14
CA ARG A 407 -21.10 -14.05 -36.54
C ARG A 407 -22.49 -13.47 -36.31
N ASN A 408 -22.57 -12.24 -35.80
CA ASN A 408 -23.85 -11.61 -35.49
C ASN A 408 -24.64 -11.36 -36.79
N THR A 409 -23.99 -10.83 -37.83
CA THR A 409 -24.64 -10.65 -39.15
C THR A 409 -25.14 -11.97 -39.74
N GLN A 410 -24.37 -13.06 -39.61
CA GLN A 410 -24.82 -14.40 -40.04
C GLN A 410 -26.06 -14.85 -39.26
N THR A 411 -26.04 -14.77 -37.92
CA THR A 411 -27.21 -15.18 -37.10
C THR A 411 -28.45 -14.33 -37.35
N ILE A 412 -28.28 -13.03 -37.60
CA ILE A 412 -29.38 -12.12 -37.96
C ILE A 412 -29.95 -12.53 -39.32
N ASN A 413 -29.09 -12.80 -40.31
CA ASN A 413 -29.53 -13.24 -41.63
C ASN A 413 -30.27 -14.58 -41.57
N GLU A 414 -29.78 -15.55 -40.79
CA GLU A 414 -30.47 -16.82 -40.57
C GLU A 414 -31.85 -16.60 -39.92
N ARG A 415 -31.94 -15.76 -38.88
CA ARG A 415 -33.21 -15.42 -38.24
C ARG A 415 -34.18 -14.73 -39.20
N LEU A 416 -33.69 -13.82 -40.04
CA LEU A 416 -34.48 -13.16 -41.07
C LEU A 416 -34.98 -14.15 -42.12
N GLN A 417 -34.15 -15.11 -42.55
CA GLN A 417 -34.60 -16.16 -43.45
C GLN A 417 -35.67 -17.04 -42.81
N THR A 418 -35.49 -17.43 -41.54
CA THR A 418 -36.52 -18.21 -40.83
C THR A 418 -37.82 -17.44 -40.69
N SER A 419 -37.78 -16.14 -40.38
CA SER A 419 -38.99 -15.32 -40.26
C SER A 419 -39.68 -15.12 -41.61
N ILE A 420 -38.93 -14.95 -42.70
CA ILE A 420 -39.49 -14.89 -44.07
C ILE A 420 -40.20 -16.22 -44.40
N LEU A 421 -39.60 -17.36 -44.06
CA LEU A 421 -40.24 -18.67 -44.28
C LEU A 421 -41.51 -18.84 -43.45
N GLU A 422 -41.53 -18.37 -42.21
CA GLU A 422 -42.72 -18.37 -41.36
C GLU A 422 -43.82 -17.45 -41.90
N ILE A 423 -43.48 -16.24 -42.33
CA ILE A 423 -44.42 -15.31 -42.97
C ILE A 423 -45.00 -15.92 -44.25
N ASN A 424 -44.18 -16.59 -45.06
CA ASN A 424 -44.65 -17.27 -46.27
C ASN A 424 -45.61 -18.42 -45.94
N LYS A 425 -45.34 -19.20 -44.87
CA LYS A 425 -46.26 -20.23 -44.38
C LYS A 425 -47.59 -19.64 -43.92
N ILE A 426 -47.56 -18.55 -43.15
CA ILE A 426 -48.78 -17.86 -42.68
C ILE A 426 -49.56 -17.31 -43.87
N THR A 427 -48.90 -16.65 -44.82
CA THR A 427 -49.54 -16.13 -46.03
C THR A 427 -50.20 -17.25 -46.84
N ALA A 428 -49.54 -18.41 -46.97
CA ALA A 428 -50.13 -19.58 -47.62
C ALA A 428 -51.38 -20.10 -46.89
N ILE A 429 -51.37 -20.15 -45.56
CA ILE A 429 -52.54 -20.53 -44.75
C ILE A 429 -53.69 -19.52 -44.95
N VAL A 430 -53.40 -18.22 -44.93
CA VAL A 430 -54.41 -17.16 -45.16
C VAL A 430 -55.03 -17.30 -46.55
N ASN A 431 -54.23 -17.53 -47.58
CA ASN A 431 -54.73 -17.74 -48.94
C ASN A 431 -55.59 -19.01 -49.07
N LEU A 432 -55.25 -20.09 -48.34
CA LEU A 432 -56.10 -21.28 -48.28
C LEU A 432 -57.43 -21.00 -47.59
N LEU A 433 -57.43 -20.24 -46.50
CA LEU A 433 -58.64 -19.82 -45.81
C LEU A 433 -59.51 -18.89 -46.67
N SER A 434 -58.91 -17.98 -47.43
CA SER A 434 -59.66 -17.10 -48.34
C SER A 434 -60.29 -17.89 -49.50
N LEU A 435 -59.58 -18.87 -50.06
CA LEU A 435 -60.15 -19.79 -51.05
C LEU A 435 -61.30 -20.62 -50.45
N GLN A 436 -61.16 -21.08 -49.21
CA GLN A 436 -62.23 -21.79 -48.52
C GLN A 436 -63.46 -20.89 -48.31
N SER A 437 -63.29 -19.61 -47.95
CA SER A 437 -64.43 -18.69 -47.82
C SER A 437 -65.11 -18.44 -49.16
N GLU A 438 -64.37 -18.25 -50.26
CA GLU A 438 -64.97 -18.08 -51.59
C GLU A 438 -65.78 -19.31 -52.03
N VAL A 439 -65.31 -20.53 -51.69
CA VAL A 439 -66.03 -21.77 -51.97
C VAL A 439 -67.30 -21.90 -51.09
N LEU A 440 -67.26 -21.41 -49.86
CA LEU A 440 -68.43 -21.41 -48.99
C LEU A 440 -69.48 -20.37 -49.40
N ASP A 441 -69.06 -19.21 -49.92
CA ASP A 441 -69.96 -18.16 -50.39
C ASP A 441 -70.61 -18.46 -51.77
N SER A 442 -70.09 -19.46 -52.49
CA SER A 442 -70.58 -19.87 -53.83
C SER A 442 -71.53 -21.09 -53.83
N ASN A 443 -71.81 -21.67 -52.66
CA ASN A 443 -72.85 -22.70 -52.45
C ASN A 443 -74.02 -22.10 -51.67
#